data_AF-A0A2S9XAW4-F1
#
_entry.id   AF-A0A2S9XAW4-F1
#
_cell.length_a   1.000
_cell.length_b   1.000
_cell.length_c   1.000
_cell.angle_alpha   90.00
_cell.angle_beta   90.00
_cell.angle_gamma   90.00
#
_symmetry.space_group_name_H-M   'P 1'
#
loop_
_entity.id
_entity.type
_entity.pdbx_description
1 polymer ?
#
loop_
_entity_poly.entity_id
_entity_poly.type
_entity_poly.pdbx_seq_one_letter_code
_entity_poly.pdbx_strand_id
1 'polypeptide(L)'
;MVAPNARAKARRRGWLIAAAVTVSMLAAPVATAPGVGATCSHVLELGELAGEPIEASDRERCEAHYGQLRARRGLLRWTWLSWCTWAADSIPEAGAC
;
A
#
# COMPACT_ATOMS: atom_id res chain seq x y z
N MET A 1 23.45 15.57 -61.95
CA MET A 1 22.70 14.35 -61.58
C MET A 1 23.65 13.38 -60.91
N VAL A 2 23.69 13.31 -59.58
CA VAL A 2 24.30 12.19 -58.84
C VAL A 2 23.48 12.00 -57.56
N ALA A 3 22.76 10.89 -57.52
CA ALA A 3 22.40 10.13 -56.32
C ALA A 3 23.03 8.74 -56.58
N PRO A 4 23.41 7.93 -55.55
CA PRO A 4 22.51 7.64 -54.44
C PRO A 4 23.16 7.42 -53.05
N ASN A 5 22.28 7.63 -52.07
CA ASN A 5 22.16 6.98 -50.76
C ASN A 5 22.93 5.66 -50.57
N ALA A 6 23.64 5.52 -49.46
CA ALA A 6 23.20 4.66 -48.35
C ALA A 6 24.30 4.40 -47.30
N ARG A 7 23.92 4.70 -46.05
CA ARG A 7 24.03 3.81 -44.88
C ARG A 7 25.43 3.38 -44.42
N ALA A 8 25.81 4.05 -43.34
CA ALA A 8 26.03 3.46 -42.02
C ALA A 8 27.17 2.45 -41.87
N LYS A 9 28.17 2.83 -41.08
CA LYS A 9 28.78 1.89 -40.14
C LYS A 9 29.58 2.60 -39.05
N ALA A 10 29.26 2.22 -37.81
CA ALA A 10 30.21 1.99 -36.73
C ALA A 10 30.88 3.24 -36.11
N ARG A 11 31.13 3.33 -34.81
CA ARG A 11 30.92 2.44 -33.67
C ARG A 11 31.35 3.27 -32.44
N ARG A 12 30.56 3.20 -31.37
CA ARG A 12 31.00 3.16 -29.95
C ARG A 12 31.84 4.35 -29.42
N ARG A 13 31.30 5.07 -28.43
CA ARG A 13 31.76 5.07 -27.01
C ARG A 13 31.23 6.30 -26.25
N GLY A 14 30.93 6.10 -24.97
CA GLY A 14 30.70 7.17 -23.97
C GLY A 14 29.23 7.45 -23.71
N TRP A 15 28.47 6.58 -23.02
CA TRP A 15 28.35 6.53 -21.55
C TRP A 15 27.92 7.86 -20.90
N LEU A 16 26.66 7.83 -20.45
CA LEU A 16 26.14 8.44 -19.21
C LEU A 16 26.12 9.96 -19.10
N ILE A 17 24.96 10.56 -19.40
CA ILE A 17 24.42 11.69 -18.62
C ILE A 17 22.91 11.42 -18.46
N ALA A 18 22.58 10.57 -17.49
CA ALA A 18 21.98 11.00 -16.22
C ALA A 18 20.55 11.56 -16.41
N ALA A 19 19.60 10.63 -16.46
CA ALA A 19 18.18 10.93 -16.30
C ALA A 19 17.97 11.51 -14.90
N ALA A 20 17.87 12.83 -14.79
CA ALA A 20 17.42 13.50 -13.59
C ALA A 20 15.89 13.34 -13.48
N VAL A 21 15.44 12.16 -13.07
CA VAL A 21 14.09 12.00 -12.54
C VAL A 21 14.16 12.48 -11.08
N THR A 22 14.01 13.79 -10.89
CA THR A 22 13.73 14.37 -9.57
C THR A 22 12.34 13.90 -9.14
N VAL A 23 12.28 12.70 -8.56
CA VAL A 23 11.14 12.25 -7.77
C VAL A 23 11.15 13.09 -6.50
N SER A 24 10.31 14.12 -6.46
CA SER A 24 10.02 14.85 -5.23
C SER A 24 9.26 13.95 -4.25
N MET A 25 9.97 13.04 -3.58
CA MET A 25 9.51 12.24 -2.44
C MET A 25 9.55 13.09 -1.15
N LEU A 26 8.90 14.26 -1.14
CA LEU A 26 8.83 15.14 0.03
C LEU A 26 7.42 15.70 0.23
N ALA A 27 6.46 14.79 0.17
CA ALA A 27 5.21 14.92 0.87
C ALA A 27 4.77 13.49 1.15
N ALA A 28 5.42 12.83 2.12
CA ALA A 28 4.71 11.76 2.81
C ALA A 28 3.48 12.47 3.38
N PRO A 29 2.25 12.23 2.90
CA PRO A 29 1.12 12.61 3.70
C PRO A 29 1.42 11.99 5.07
N VAL A 30 1.25 12.75 6.14
CA VAL A 30 1.02 12.12 7.44
C VAL A 30 -0.30 11.39 7.21
N ALA A 31 -0.19 10.20 6.63
CA ALA A 31 -1.29 9.48 6.03
C ALA A 31 -2.10 9.08 7.24
N THR A 32 -3.15 9.85 7.48
CA THR A 32 -3.95 9.79 8.68
C THR A 32 -4.27 8.32 8.91
N ALA A 33 -3.78 7.78 10.03
CA ALA A 33 -3.95 6.38 10.37
C ALA A 33 -5.38 5.94 10.03
N PRO A 34 -5.58 4.83 9.29
CA PRO A 34 -6.91 4.34 9.01
C PRO A 34 -7.74 4.32 10.30
N GLY A 35 -8.98 4.80 10.20
CA GLY A 35 -9.91 4.76 11.31
C GLY A 35 -10.25 3.32 11.69
N VAL A 36 -10.83 3.11 12.86
CA VAL A 36 -11.31 1.78 13.29
C VAL A 36 -12.28 1.19 12.24
N GLY A 37 -13.24 1.98 11.78
CA GLY A 37 -14.17 1.56 10.73
C GLY A 37 -13.48 1.19 9.41
N ALA A 38 -12.54 2.02 8.93
CA ALA A 38 -11.81 1.73 7.69
C ALA A 38 -10.89 0.51 7.79
N THR A 39 -10.30 0.27 8.96
CA THR A 39 -9.51 -0.94 9.24
C THR A 39 -10.41 -2.17 9.23
N CYS A 40 -11.60 -2.08 9.83
CA CYS A 40 -12.56 -3.17 9.84
C CYS A 40 -13.15 -3.48 8.48
N SER A 41 -13.52 -2.47 7.69
CA SER A 41 -13.99 -2.70 6.33
C SER A 41 -12.97 -3.47 5.50
N HIS A 42 -11.69 -3.13 5.60
CA HIS A 42 -10.61 -3.86 4.91
C HIS A 42 -10.49 -5.32 5.38
N VAL A 43 -10.51 -5.57 6.70
CA VAL A 43 -10.42 -6.94 7.23
C VAL A 43 -11.62 -7.80 6.83
N LEU A 44 -12.83 -7.22 6.83
CA LEU A 44 -14.03 -7.93 6.40
C LEU A 44 -13.98 -8.22 4.89
N GLU A 45 -13.51 -7.27 4.07
CA GLU A 45 -13.30 -7.47 2.64
C GLU A 45 -12.30 -8.60 2.38
N LEU A 46 -11.18 -8.65 3.11
CA LEU A 46 -10.23 -9.77 3.03
C LEU A 46 -10.89 -11.11 3.41
N GLY A 47 -11.82 -11.09 4.37
CA GLY A 47 -12.60 -12.28 4.77
C GLY A 47 -13.56 -12.72 3.67
N GLU A 48 -14.30 -11.79 3.06
CA GLU A 48 -15.17 -12.07 1.92
C GLU A 48 -14.38 -12.64 0.74
N LEU A 49 -13.21 -12.06 0.43
CA LEU A 49 -12.31 -12.55 -0.62
C LEU A 49 -11.75 -13.95 -0.31
N ALA A 50 -11.56 -14.28 0.97
CA ALA A 50 -11.16 -15.61 1.42
C ALA A 50 -12.32 -16.62 1.43
N GLY A 51 -13.55 -16.18 1.19
CA GLY A 51 -14.76 -17.03 1.22
C GLY A 51 -15.29 -17.28 2.62
N GLU A 52 -14.89 -16.49 3.61
CA GLU A 52 -15.41 -16.58 4.97
C GLU A 52 -16.85 -16.00 5.03
N PRO A 53 -17.78 -16.66 5.74
CA PRO A 53 -19.12 -16.14 5.92
C PRO A 53 -19.08 -14.91 6.84
N ILE A 54 -19.34 -13.72 6.28
CA ILE A 54 -19.41 -12.47 7.04
C ILE A 54 -20.87 -12.16 7.40
N GLU A 55 -21.15 -12.12 8.70
CA GLU A 55 -22.43 -11.72 9.26
C GLU A 55 -22.44 -10.21 9.56
N ALA A 56 -23.65 -9.63 9.62
CA ALA A 56 -23.82 -8.21 10.00
C ALA A 56 -23.18 -7.89 11.38
N SER A 57 -23.15 -8.87 12.30
CA SER A 57 -22.55 -8.71 13.62
C SER A 57 -21.02 -8.74 13.63
N ASP A 58 -20.36 -9.22 12.57
CA ASP A 58 -18.90 -9.26 12.50
C ASP A 58 -18.30 -7.86 12.39
N ARG A 59 -19.01 -6.94 11.76
CA ARG A 59 -18.62 -5.54 11.73
C ARG A 59 -18.60 -4.91 13.12
N GLU A 60 -19.65 -5.11 13.91
CA GLU A 60 -19.71 -4.60 15.27
C GLU A 60 -18.63 -5.24 16.16
N ARG A 61 -18.42 -6.56 16.04
CA ARG A 61 -17.34 -7.27 16.76
C ARG A 61 -15.96 -6.75 16.37
N CYS A 62 -15.71 -6.53 15.08
CA CYS A 62 -14.47 -5.98 14.58
C CYS A 62 -14.23 -4.57 15.12
N GLU A 63 -15.22 -3.68 15.00
CA GLU A 63 -15.09 -2.29 15.43
C GLU A 63 -14.88 -2.22 16.96
N ALA A 64 -15.55 -3.06 17.73
CA ALA A 64 -15.33 -3.18 19.17
C ALA A 64 -13.90 -3.66 19.49
N HIS A 65 -13.39 -4.66 18.77
CA HIS A 65 -12.04 -5.19 18.96
C HIS A 65 -10.96 -4.14 18.67
N TYR A 66 -11.00 -3.54 17.48
CA TYR A 66 -10.02 -2.52 17.09
C TYR A 66 -10.20 -1.21 17.87
N GLY A 67 -11.43 -0.87 18.29
CA GLY A 67 -11.71 0.23 19.20
C GLY A 67 -11.00 0.04 20.55
N GLN A 68 -11.08 -1.17 21.13
CA GLN A 68 -10.35 -1.48 22.36
C GLN A 68 -8.82 -1.48 22.15
N LEU A 69 -8.33 -2.01 21.03
CA LEU A 69 -6.89 -1.97 20.71
C LEU A 69 -6.37 -0.54 20.60
N ARG A 70 -7.10 0.34 19.90
CA ARG A 70 -6.76 1.77 19.77
C ARG A 70 -6.72 2.45 21.14
N ALA A 71 -7.72 2.20 21.98
CA ALA A 71 -7.81 2.78 23.32
C ALA A 71 -6.64 2.34 24.23
N ARG A 72 -6.23 1.07 24.16
CA ARG A 72 -5.17 0.52 25.02
C ARG A 72 -3.75 0.80 24.52
N ARG A 73 -3.53 0.76 23.20
CA ARG A 73 -2.18 0.88 22.61
C ARG A 73 -1.74 2.33 22.38
N GLY A 74 -2.68 3.28 22.40
CA GLY A 74 -2.40 4.69 22.10
C GLY A 74 -2.23 4.97 20.60
N LEU A 75 -2.22 6.25 20.23
CA LEU A 75 -2.32 6.69 18.84
C LEU A 75 -1.17 6.23 17.94
N LEU A 76 0.07 6.21 18.45
CA LEU A 76 1.25 5.81 17.64
C LEU A 76 1.22 4.33 17.28
N ARG A 77 0.98 3.46 18.27
CA ARG A 77 0.86 2.01 18.03
C ARG A 77 -0.40 1.68 17.23
N TRP A 78 -1.49 2.41 17.42
CA TRP A 78 -2.66 2.31 16.53
C TRP A 78 -2.29 2.64 15.09
N THR A 79 -1.56 3.74 14.88
CA THR A 79 -1.17 4.16 13.53
C THR A 79 -0.37 3.08 12.83
N TRP A 80 0.62 2.50 13.51
CA TRP A 80 1.40 1.42 12.94
C TRP A 80 0.56 0.16 12.66
N LEU A 81 -0.27 -0.27 13.62
CA LEU A 81 -1.12 -1.46 13.44
C LEU A 81 -2.13 -1.27 12.31
N SER A 82 -2.85 -0.14 12.28
CA SER A 82 -3.84 0.14 11.24
C SER A 82 -3.21 0.18 9.84
N TRP A 83 -1.99 0.73 9.71
CA TRP A 83 -1.24 0.67 8.44
C TRP A 83 -0.78 -0.73 8.08
N CYS A 84 -0.28 -1.50 9.05
CA CYS A 84 0.11 -2.90 8.81
C CYS A 84 -1.08 -3.73 8.33
N THR A 85 -2.23 -3.61 8.99
CA THR A 85 -3.46 -4.31 8.61
C THR A 85 -3.96 -3.90 7.23
N TRP A 86 -3.85 -2.62 6.87
CA TRP A 86 -4.22 -2.13 5.54
C TRP A 86 -3.28 -2.57 4.43
N ALA A 87 -2.00 -2.77 4.75
CA ALA A 87 -1.01 -3.27 3.81
C ALA A 87 -1.09 -4.79 3.61
N ALA A 88 -1.89 -5.49 4.42
CA ALA A 88 -2.06 -6.93 4.32
C ALA A 88 -2.95 -7.30 3.14
N ASP A 89 -2.52 -8.31 2.37
CA ASP A 89 -3.24 -8.87 1.22
C ASP A 89 -4.07 -10.12 1.61
N SER A 90 -4.00 -10.55 2.88
CA SER A 90 -4.69 -11.76 3.35
C SER A 90 -5.07 -11.68 4.84
N ILE A 91 -6.09 -12.45 5.25
CA ILE A 91 -6.50 -12.58 6.67
C ILE A 91 -5.33 -12.99 7.59
N PRO A 92 -4.49 -14.00 7.26
CA PRO A 92 -3.36 -14.37 8.12
C PRO A 92 -2.32 -13.26 8.28
N GLU A 93 -2.07 -12.50 7.21
CA GLU A 93 -1.15 -11.37 7.23
C GLU A 93 -1.70 -10.20 8.05
N ALA A 94 -2.99 -9.90 7.90
CA ALA A 94 -3.67 -8.91 8.73
C ALA A 94 -3.65 -9.29 10.22
N GLY A 95 -3.71 -10.59 10.54
CA GLY A 95 -3.61 -11.12 11.90
C GLY A 95 -2.20 -11.05 12.51
N ALA A 96 -1.16 -10.82 11.72
CA ALA A 96 0.24 -10.82 12.17
C ALA A 96 0.76 -9.46 12.68
N CYS A 97 -0.07 -8.40 12.64
CA CYS A 97 0.33 -7.00 12.85
C CYS A 97 0.57 -6.52 14.33
#